data_AF-A0A3P3DPU8-F1
#
_entry.id   AF-A0A3P3DPU8-F1
#
_cell.length_a   1.000
_cell.length_b   1.000
_cell.length_c   1.000
_cell.angle_alpha   90.00
_cell.angle_beta   90.00
_cell.angle_gamma   90.00
#
_symmetry.space_group_name_H-M   'P 1'
#
loop_
_entity.id
_entity.type
_entity.pdbx_description
1 polymer ?
#
loop_
_entity_poly.entity_id
_entity_poly.type
_entity_poly.pdbx_seq_one_letter_code
_entity_poly.pdbx_strand_id
1 'polypeptide(L)'
;MWRGNLQGKKWQEPGPTVEGDGLYWLPLIAAFTGARRAEIGGLTPRDVGMMFHIPFNRFAPNKVRGVKNLASPRMIALHPQLVELGLLDRAAKLREAGADMLFPDLRMPTEDKIGEKIDYKFRLALTKQLVDGREKKSFHSFRHYVNARLKKEGVAPELRLDIMGHAGADTNSEVYTEAIDLITANEIINLLPRIEGSFPRTAIVKADLTSVICFLSTGCGRSK
;
A
#
# COMPACT_ATOMS: atom_id res chain seq x y z
N MET A 1 4.37 -12.37 4.62
CA MET A 1 5.12 -11.17 5.01
C MET A 1 4.85 -10.80 6.45
N TRP A 2 5.87 -11.01 7.29
CA TRP A 2 6.05 -10.47 8.64
C TRP A 2 5.29 -11.17 9.80
N ARG A 3 5.99 -12.13 10.43
CA ARG A 3 5.55 -12.90 11.61
C ARG A 3 5.94 -12.23 12.92
N GLY A 4 5.84 -10.90 12.99
CA GLY A 4 6.42 -10.11 14.08
C GLY A 4 7.95 -10.09 14.07
N ASN A 5 8.54 -9.18 14.85
CA ASN A 5 9.98 -9.12 15.12
C ASN A 5 10.31 -9.72 16.49
N LEU A 6 11.50 -10.29 16.62
CA LEU A 6 12.14 -10.39 17.92
C LEU A 6 12.59 -8.97 18.28
N GLN A 7 12.15 -8.46 19.43
CA GLN A 7 12.48 -7.13 19.99
C GLN A 7 13.82 -6.56 19.49
N GLY A 8 13.80 -5.39 18.87
CA GLY A 8 14.99 -4.58 18.59
C GLY A 8 15.97 -5.16 17.57
N LYS A 9 16.17 -4.44 16.45
CA LYS A 9 17.19 -4.66 15.40
C LYS A 9 17.03 -5.89 14.48
N LYS A 10 16.35 -6.97 14.86
CA LYS A 10 16.17 -8.17 14.01
C LYS A 10 14.77 -8.28 13.39
N TRP A 11 14.37 -7.26 12.61
CA TRP A 11 13.06 -7.19 11.94
C TRP A 11 12.75 -8.32 10.95
N GLN A 12 13.73 -9.15 10.62
CA GLN A 12 13.65 -10.22 9.63
C GLN A 12 13.40 -11.61 10.23
N GLU A 13 13.54 -11.74 11.54
CA GLU A 13 13.32 -13.00 12.26
C GLU A 13 11.89 -13.01 12.83
N PRO A 14 11.12 -14.09 12.65
CA PRO A 14 9.81 -14.24 13.28
C PRO A 14 9.88 -14.03 14.80
N GLY A 15 8.94 -13.27 15.36
CA GLY A 15 8.88 -13.01 16.79
C GLY A 15 7.46 -12.71 17.28
N PRO A 16 7.26 -12.62 18.60
CA PRO A 16 5.91 -12.54 19.16
C PRO A 16 5.22 -11.19 18.93
N THR A 17 5.97 -10.14 18.55
CA THR A 17 5.47 -8.77 18.46
C THR A 17 5.39 -8.29 17.03
N VAL A 18 4.21 -7.92 16.57
CA VAL A 18 4.04 -7.16 15.34
C VAL A 18 4.09 -5.66 15.65
N GLU A 19 5.27 -5.04 15.58
CA GLU A 19 5.36 -3.58 15.48
C GLU A 19 4.67 -3.14 14.18
N GLY A 20 3.70 -2.23 14.27
CA GLY A 20 3.04 -1.64 13.10
C GLY A 20 3.97 -0.70 12.32
N ASP A 21 5.18 -1.15 11.99
CA ASP A 21 6.19 -0.38 11.27
C ASP A 21 5.84 -0.22 9.78
N GLY A 22 6.65 0.54 9.06
CA GLY A 22 6.46 0.72 7.62
C GLY A 22 6.49 -0.58 6.83
N LEU A 23 7.24 -1.60 7.25
CA LEU A 23 7.33 -2.86 6.51
C LEU A 23 6.08 -3.74 6.65
N TYR A 24 5.34 -3.61 7.74
CA TYR A 24 4.03 -4.21 7.87
C TYR A 24 2.99 -3.51 6.98
N TRP A 25 2.90 -2.18 7.05
CA TRP A 25 1.80 -1.44 6.41
C TRP A 25 1.99 -1.19 4.92
N LEU A 26 3.22 -0.96 4.44
CA LEU A 26 3.45 -0.60 3.05
C LEU A 26 2.96 -1.65 2.04
N PRO A 27 3.27 -2.96 2.20
CA PRO A 27 2.76 -3.99 1.31
C PRO A 27 1.23 -4.08 1.31
N LEU A 28 0.59 -3.91 2.47
CA LEU A 28 -0.87 -3.95 2.61
C LEU A 28 -1.52 -2.77 1.87
N ILE A 29 -1.03 -1.55 2.10
CA ILE A 29 -1.53 -0.37 1.39
C ILE A 29 -1.29 -0.51 -0.11
N ALA A 30 -0.11 -0.98 -0.53
CA ALA A 30 0.21 -1.17 -1.94
C ALA A 30 -0.70 -2.20 -2.63
N ALA A 31 -1.05 -3.29 -1.94
CA ALA A 31 -1.92 -4.34 -2.46
C ALA A 31 -3.37 -3.88 -2.69
N PHE A 32 -3.84 -2.87 -1.96
CA PHE A 32 -5.19 -2.31 -2.13
C PHE A 32 -5.24 -1.02 -2.96
N THR A 33 -4.13 -0.30 -3.12
CA THR A 33 -4.13 1.02 -3.78
C THR A 33 -3.32 1.06 -5.07
N GLY A 34 -2.36 0.15 -5.25
CA GLY A 34 -1.38 0.21 -6.34
C GLY A 34 -0.49 1.46 -6.30
N ALA A 35 -0.45 2.18 -5.18
CA ALA A 35 0.34 3.39 -5.00
C ALA A 35 1.85 3.11 -5.04
N ARG A 36 2.65 4.13 -5.42
CA ARG A 36 4.11 4.00 -5.48
C ARG A 36 4.66 3.84 -4.05
N ARG A 37 5.73 3.05 -3.89
CA ARG A 37 6.38 2.85 -2.58
C ARG A 37 6.71 4.16 -1.86
N ALA A 38 7.22 5.15 -2.59
CA ALA A 38 7.58 6.45 -2.03
C ALA A 38 6.34 7.28 -1.61
N GLU A 39 5.25 7.17 -2.37
CA GLU A 39 3.96 7.80 -2.02
C GLU A 39 3.45 7.26 -0.68
N ILE A 40 3.52 5.94 -0.47
CA ILE A 40 3.09 5.28 0.78
C ILE A 40 4.08 5.59 1.92
N GLY A 41 5.38 5.51 1.66
CA GLY A 41 6.42 5.77 2.65
C GLY A 41 6.44 7.21 3.17
N GLY A 42 6.01 8.16 2.34
CA GLY A 42 5.90 9.58 2.71
C GLY A 42 4.51 10.01 3.17
N LEU A 43 3.61 9.09 3.52
CA LEU A 43 2.32 9.46 4.11
C LEU A 43 2.52 10.13 5.47
N THR A 44 1.70 11.15 5.74
CA THR A 44 1.58 11.76 7.06
C THR A 44 0.31 11.27 7.77
N PRO A 45 0.20 11.43 9.10
CA PRO A 45 -1.04 11.08 9.82
C PRO A 45 -2.28 11.88 9.40
N ARG A 46 -2.09 12.97 8.64
CA ARG A 46 -3.17 13.81 8.09
C ARG A 46 -3.64 13.33 6.71
N ASP A 47 -2.85 12.52 6.03
CA ASP A 47 -3.21 11.95 4.74
C ASP A 47 -4.17 10.76 4.88
N VAL A 48 -4.38 10.25 6.10
CA VAL A 48 -5.32 9.17 6.41
C VAL A 48 -6.43 9.71 7.30
N GLY A 49 -7.68 9.55 6.86
CA GLY A 49 -8.83 10.14 7.54
C GLY A 49 -10.16 9.57 7.06
N MET A 50 -11.22 10.34 7.31
CA MET A 50 -12.58 10.00 6.94
C MET A 50 -13.26 11.22 6.32
N MET A 51 -13.96 11.01 5.21
CA MET A 51 -14.68 12.05 4.48
C MET A 51 -15.99 11.44 3.96
N PHE A 52 -17.13 12.10 4.19
CA PHE A 52 -18.46 11.55 3.84
C PHE A 52 -18.68 10.11 4.33
N HIS A 53 -18.23 9.81 5.56
CA HIS A 53 -18.22 8.45 6.13
C HIS A 53 -17.39 7.40 5.38
N ILE A 54 -16.60 7.80 4.38
CA ILE A 54 -15.69 6.92 3.65
C ILE A 54 -14.27 7.12 4.21
N PRO A 55 -13.60 6.05 4.70
CA PRO A 55 -12.22 6.13 5.12
C PRO A 55 -11.33 6.31 3.89
N PHE A 56 -10.34 7.18 3.95
CA PHE A 56 -9.50 7.50 2.79
C PHE A 56 -8.01 7.57 3.09
N ASN A 57 -7.22 7.48 2.03
CA ASN A 57 -5.83 7.84 1.97
C ASN A 57 -5.59 8.86 0.86
N ARG A 58 -4.87 9.95 1.18
CA ARG A 58 -4.60 11.07 0.28
C ARG A 58 -3.15 11.02 -0.20
N PHE A 59 -2.99 10.82 -1.51
CA PHE A 59 -1.70 10.87 -2.17
C PHE A 59 -1.51 12.24 -2.82
N ALA A 60 -1.09 13.25 -2.06
CA ALA A 60 -0.81 14.61 -2.53
C ALA A 60 0.52 15.13 -1.95
N PRO A 61 1.14 16.19 -2.48
CA PRO A 61 2.39 16.70 -1.89
C PRO A 61 2.16 17.15 -0.45
N ASN A 62 3.14 16.88 0.40
CA ASN A 62 3.10 17.19 1.83
C ASN A 62 4.52 17.56 2.31
N LYS A 63 4.72 17.69 3.63
CA LYS A 63 6.01 18.08 4.21
C LYS A 63 7.12 17.03 4.06
N VAL A 64 6.78 15.79 3.71
CA VAL A 64 7.67 14.62 3.69
C VAL A 64 8.00 14.20 2.25
N ARG A 65 7.03 14.33 1.33
CA ARG A 65 7.17 13.94 -0.07
C ARG A 65 6.57 14.96 -1.03
N GLY A 66 7.14 15.01 -2.23
CA GLY A 66 6.56 15.72 -3.36
C GLY A 66 5.53 14.86 -4.10
N VAL A 67 5.13 15.35 -5.26
CA VAL A 67 4.53 14.53 -6.32
C VAL A 67 5.18 14.92 -7.63
N LYS A 68 5.67 13.91 -8.35
CA LYS A 68 6.47 14.13 -9.57
C LYS A 68 5.62 14.49 -10.80
N ASN A 69 4.32 14.15 -10.81
CA ASN A 69 3.43 14.35 -11.97
C ASN A 69 2.12 15.06 -11.59
N LEU A 70 1.54 15.83 -12.51
CA LEU A 70 0.24 16.52 -12.36
C LEU A 70 -0.93 15.56 -12.02
N ALA A 71 -0.90 14.33 -12.52
CA ALA A 71 -1.90 13.29 -12.24
C ALA A 71 -1.68 12.54 -10.90
N SER A 72 -0.73 12.98 -10.07
CA SER A 72 -0.40 12.27 -8.82
C SER A 72 -1.31 12.61 -7.64
N PRO A 73 -1.78 13.88 -7.44
CA PRO A 73 -2.72 14.23 -6.39
C PRO A 73 -4.04 13.47 -6.52
N ARG A 74 -4.32 12.59 -5.56
CA ARG A 74 -5.58 11.82 -5.53
C ARG A 74 -6.00 11.46 -4.12
N MET A 75 -7.28 11.21 -3.94
CA MET A 75 -7.86 10.65 -2.73
C MET A 75 -8.47 9.30 -3.07
N ILE A 76 -8.11 8.26 -2.31
CA ILE A 76 -8.57 6.90 -2.56
C ILE A 76 -9.17 6.35 -1.28
N ALA A 77 -10.30 5.67 -1.40
CA ALA A 77 -10.89 4.99 -0.27
C ALA A 77 -9.95 3.91 0.30
N LEU A 78 -9.99 3.74 1.61
CA LEU A 78 -9.32 2.63 2.27
C LEU A 78 -10.20 1.38 2.15
N HIS A 79 -9.60 0.31 1.65
CA HIS A 79 -10.23 -0.99 1.67
C HIS A 79 -10.60 -1.39 3.12
N PRO A 80 -11.78 -1.98 3.39
CA PRO A 80 -12.28 -2.30 4.73
C PRO A 80 -11.29 -3.09 5.58
N GLN A 81 -10.52 -3.99 4.96
CA GLN A 81 -9.49 -4.75 5.66
C GLN A 81 -8.40 -3.85 6.27
N LEU A 82 -7.99 -2.75 5.63
CA LEU A 82 -7.01 -1.82 6.20
C LEU A 82 -7.58 -1.09 7.44
N VAL A 83 -8.88 -0.80 7.41
CA VAL A 83 -9.60 -0.18 8.52
C VAL A 83 -9.69 -1.15 9.70
N GLU A 84 -10.10 -2.39 9.44
CA GLU A 84 -10.17 -3.46 10.45
C GLU A 84 -8.81 -3.71 11.13
N LEU A 85 -7.72 -3.66 10.37
CA LEU A 85 -6.35 -3.81 10.87
C LEU A 85 -5.87 -2.64 11.74
N GLY A 86 -6.59 -1.51 11.75
CA GLY A 86 -6.31 -0.36 12.61
C GLY A 86 -5.50 0.76 11.95
N LEU A 87 -5.54 0.90 10.62
CA LEU A 87 -4.80 1.98 9.95
C LEU A 87 -5.30 3.38 10.36
N LEU A 88 -6.62 3.54 10.51
CA LEU A 88 -7.23 4.79 11.01
C LEU A 88 -6.79 5.08 12.45
N ASP A 89 -6.83 4.07 13.33
CA ASP A 89 -6.42 4.18 14.73
C ASP A 89 -4.95 4.59 14.85
N ARG A 90 -4.09 4.01 14.00
CA ARG A 90 -2.68 4.41 13.89
C ARG A 90 -2.55 5.89 13.52
N ALA A 91 -3.26 6.33 12.48
CA ALA A 91 -3.20 7.71 12.03
C ALA A 91 -3.69 8.68 13.11
N ALA A 92 -4.76 8.34 13.83
CA ALA A 92 -5.26 9.12 14.96
C ALA A 92 -4.22 9.25 16.08
N LYS A 93 -3.67 8.13 16.56
CA LYS A 93 -2.63 8.12 17.62
C LYS A 93 -1.38 8.93 17.24
N LEU A 94 -0.92 8.81 16.00
CA LEU A 94 0.25 9.56 15.53
C LEU A 94 -0.04 11.06 15.36
N ARG A 95 -1.28 11.42 15.01
CA ARG A 95 -1.71 12.82 14.94
C ARG A 95 -1.77 13.46 16.32
N GLU A 96 -2.31 12.74 17.30
CA GLU A 96 -2.34 13.16 18.72
C GLU A 96 -0.92 13.32 19.28
N ALA A 97 0.00 12.43 18.91
CA ALA A 97 1.41 12.51 19.28
C ALA A 97 2.21 13.58 18.51
N GLY A 98 1.58 14.34 17.59
CA GLY A 98 2.25 15.38 16.81
C GLY A 98 3.25 14.86 15.76
N ALA A 99 3.16 13.58 15.37
CA ALA A 99 4.05 13.01 14.37
C ALA A 99 3.79 13.61 12.98
N ASP A 100 4.87 13.81 12.23
CA ASP A 100 4.89 14.31 10.85
C ASP A 100 4.84 13.19 9.81
N MET A 101 5.21 11.95 10.17
CA MET A 101 5.18 10.76 9.31
C MET A 101 4.25 9.68 9.87
N LEU A 102 3.50 9.01 8.99
CA LEU A 102 2.70 7.83 9.32
C LEU A 102 3.59 6.60 9.60
N PHE A 103 4.80 6.56 9.01
CA PHE A 103 5.81 5.52 9.22
C PHE A 103 7.17 6.12 9.58
N PRO A 104 7.36 6.57 10.84
CA PRO A 104 8.60 7.24 11.27
C PRO A 104 9.87 6.39 11.07
N ASP A 105 9.76 5.06 11.12
CA ASP A 105 10.87 4.11 10.91
C ASP A 105 11.43 4.15 9.47
N LEU A 106 10.67 4.70 8.53
CA LEU A 106 11.07 4.87 7.13
C LEU A 106 11.69 6.23 6.84
N ARG A 107 11.80 7.14 7.81
CA ARG A 107 12.40 8.46 7.60
C ARG A 107 13.76 8.37 6.92
N MET A 108 13.92 9.19 5.89
CA MET A 108 15.15 9.45 5.14
C MET A 108 15.16 10.92 4.71
N PRO A 109 16.33 11.49 4.34
CA PRO A 109 16.44 12.90 3.98
C PRO A 109 15.62 13.33 2.76
N THR A 110 15.33 12.41 1.84
CA THR A 110 14.59 12.68 0.60
C THR A 110 13.61 11.55 0.29
N GLU A 111 12.56 11.87 -0.47
CA GLU A 111 11.56 10.90 -0.95
C GLU A 111 12.21 9.72 -1.70
N ASP A 112 13.18 9.99 -2.58
CA ASP A 112 13.89 8.94 -3.32
C ASP A 112 14.64 8.01 -2.37
N LYS A 113 15.26 8.55 -1.30
CA LYS A 113 15.93 7.75 -0.27
C LYS A 113 14.95 6.95 0.59
N ILE A 114 13.74 7.47 0.85
CA ILE A 114 12.66 6.68 1.47
C ILE A 114 12.35 5.48 0.57
N GLY A 115 12.16 5.71 -0.73
CA GLY A 115 11.90 4.68 -1.73
C GLY A 115 13.00 3.61 -1.82
N GLU A 116 14.27 4.01 -1.85
CA GLU A 116 15.43 3.09 -1.85
C GLU A 116 15.47 2.22 -0.59
N LYS A 117 15.26 2.82 0.59
CA LYS A 117 15.22 2.09 1.88
C LYS A 117 14.10 1.05 1.91
N ILE A 118 12.93 1.40 1.38
CA ILE A 118 11.79 0.47 1.26
C ILE A 118 12.15 -0.68 0.31
N ASP A 119 12.71 -0.37 -0.86
CA ASP A 119 13.04 -1.38 -1.87
C ASP A 119 14.06 -2.39 -1.34
N TYR A 120 15.11 -1.89 -0.69
CA TYR A 120 16.12 -2.72 -0.03
C TYR A 120 15.50 -3.65 1.02
N LYS A 121 14.71 -3.10 1.95
CA LYS A 121 14.05 -3.88 3.00
C LYS A 121 13.06 -4.89 2.41
N PHE A 122 12.31 -4.51 1.37
CA PHE A 122 11.35 -5.40 0.71
C PHE A 122 12.04 -6.57 0.00
N ARG A 123 13.11 -6.31 -0.77
CA ARG A 123 13.92 -7.36 -1.39
C ARG A 123 14.47 -8.34 -0.37
N LEU A 124 14.99 -7.84 0.74
CA LEU A 124 15.52 -8.69 1.81
C LEU A 124 14.43 -9.54 2.47
N ALA A 125 13.22 -9.00 2.63
CA ALA A 125 12.06 -9.76 3.07
C ALA A 125 11.66 -10.87 2.07
N LEU A 126 11.69 -10.58 0.76
CA LEU A 126 11.42 -11.59 -0.28
C LEU A 126 12.44 -12.73 -0.23
N THR A 127 13.74 -12.42 -0.13
CA THR A 127 14.82 -13.42 -0.05
C THR A 127 14.61 -14.42 1.09
N LYS A 128 14.00 -13.98 2.19
CA LYS A 128 13.77 -14.81 3.39
C LYS A 128 12.45 -15.58 3.38
N GLN A 129 11.47 -15.13 2.60
CA GLN A 129 10.09 -15.66 2.67
C GLN A 129 9.66 -16.41 1.42
N LEU A 130 10.32 -16.17 0.29
CA LEU A 130 10.09 -16.90 -0.95
C LEU A 130 11.28 -17.80 -1.24
N VAL A 131 10.97 -19.09 -1.42
CA VAL A 131 11.93 -20.08 -1.91
C VAL A 131 12.19 -19.85 -3.40
N ASP A 132 11.12 -19.68 -4.19
CA ASP A 132 11.18 -19.53 -5.66
C ASP A 132 10.46 -18.28 -6.19
N GLY A 133 10.84 -17.81 -7.38
CA GLY A 133 10.14 -16.75 -8.13
C GLY A 133 10.37 -15.32 -7.60
N ARG A 134 11.25 -15.16 -6.60
CA ARG A 134 11.57 -13.87 -5.96
C ARG A 134 12.20 -12.86 -6.92
N GLU A 135 12.97 -13.33 -7.89
CA GLU A 135 13.65 -12.51 -8.90
C GLU A 135 12.68 -11.78 -9.83
N LYS A 136 11.43 -12.28 -9.92
CA LYS A 136 10.35 -11.67 -10.72
C LYS A 136 9.47 -10.73 -9.91
N LYS A 137 9.74 -10.56 -8.61
CA LYS A 137 8.91 -9.76 -7.70
C LYS A 137 9.67 -8.55 -7.19
N SER A 138 9.04 -7.39 -7.33
CA SER A 138 9.50 -6.12 -6.76
C SER A 138 8.31 -5.43 -6.10
N PHE A 139 8.54 -4.31 -5.42
CA PHE A 139 7.42 -3.55 -4.85
C PHE A 139 6.45 -3.08 -5.95
N HIS A 140 6.93 -2.87 -7.19
CA HIS A 140 6.09 -2.51 -8.33
C HIS A 140 5.12 -3.63 -8.73
N SER A 141 5.37 -4.88 -8.33
CA SER A 141 4.44 -5.99 -8.58
C SER A 141 3.07 -5.80 -7.95
N PHE A 142 2.94 -5.04 -6.84
CA PHE A 142 1.63 -4.73 -6.26
C PHE A 142 0.77 -3.89 -7.19
N ARG A 143 1.38 -2.92 -7.87
CA ARG A 143 0.66 -2.09 -8.84
C ARG A 143 0.17 -2.91 -10.03
N HIS A 144 1.01 -3.78 -10.58
CA HIS A 144 0.58 -4.71 -11.64
C HIS A 144 -0.56 -5.61 -11.16
N TYR A 145 -0.49 -6.09 -9.92
CA TYR A 145 -1.55 -6.89 -9.31
C TYR A 145 -2.88 -6.12 -9.25
N VAL A 146 -2.89 -4.90 -8.70
CA VAL A 146 -4.10 -4.06 -8.61
C VAL A 146 -4.69 -3.80 -10.00
N ASN A 147 -3.87 -3.37 -10.97
CA ASN A 147 -4.34 -3.12 -12.34
C ASN A 147 -4.94 -4.39 -12.97
N ALA A 148 -4.25 -5.52 -12.86
CA ALA A 148 -4.70 -6.78 -13.43
C ALA A 148 -5.98 -7.29 -12.77
N ARG A 149 -6.14 -7.09 -11.45
CA ARG A 149 -7.35 -7.50 -10.73
C ARG A 149 -8.54 -6.64 -11.13
N LEU A 150 -8.41 -5.32 -11.07
CA LEU A 150 -9.48 -4.40 -11.48
C LEU A 150 -9.86 -4.57 -12.96
N LYS A 151 -8.89 -4.87 -13.84
CA LYS A 151 -9.18 -5.22 -15.24
C LYS A 151 -10.07 -6.46 -15.35
N LYS A 152 -9.84 -7.48 -14.53
CA LYS A 152 -10.67 -8.70 -14.52
C LYS A 152 -12.09 -8.45 -14.02
N GLU A 153 -12.27 -7.47 -13.13
CA GLU A 153 -13.58 -7.01 -12.66
C GLU A 153 -14.27 -6.06 -13.64
N GLY A 154 -13.72 -5.83 -14.83
CA GLY A 154 -14.34 -5.02 -15.88
C GLY A 154 -14.23 -3.50 -15.67
N VAL A 155 -13.46 -3.04 -14.68
CA VAL A 155 -13.27 -1.60 -14.43
C VAL A 155 -12.58 -0.94 -15.63
N ALA A 156 -13.09 0.20 -16.09
CA ALA A 156 -12.56 0.92 -17.25
C ALA A 156 -11.07 1.33 -17.07
N PRO A 157 -10.24 1.32 -18.13
CA PRO A 157 -8.83 1.69 -18.05
C PRO A 157 -8.55 3.03 -17.38
N GLU A 158 -9.36 4.04 -17.66
CA GLU A 158 -9.25 5.41 -17.16
C GLU A 158 -9.37 5.43 -15.64
N LEU A 159 -10.41 4.78 -15.10
CA LEU A 159 -10.64 4.67 -13.66
C LEU A 159 -9.51 3.90 -12.95
N ARG A 160 -8.94 2.86 -13.59
CA ARG A 160 -7.79 2.14 -13.03
C ARG A 160 -6.54 3.03 -12.98
N LEU A 161 -6.33 3.87 -13.99
CA LEU A 161 -5.20 4.81 -14.03
C LEU A 161 -5.33 5.88 -12.96
N ASP A 162 -6.55 6.40 -12.75
CA ASP A 162 -6.87 7.36 -11.68
C ASP A 162 -6.56 6.79 -10.30
N ILE A 163 -7.03 5.58 -10.00
CA ILE A 163 -6.72 4.89 -8.73
C ILE A 163 -5.20 4.75 -8.54
N MET A 164 -4.47 4.37 -9.57
CA MET A 164 -3.03 4.14 -9.43
C MET A 164 -2.19 5.42 -9.49
N GLY A 165 -2.77 6.58 -9.85
CA GLY A 165 -2.04 7.83 -10.08
C GLY A 165 -1.09 7.75 -11.28
N HIS A 166 -1.59 7.23 -12.40
CA HIS A 166 -0.91 7.24 -13.69
C HIS A 166 -1.49 8.33 -14.59
N ALA A 167 -0.62 9.08 -15.27
CA ALA A 167 -1.07 9.89 -16.40
C ALA A 167 -1.47 8.96 -17.56
N GLY A 168 -2.56 9.28 -18.26
CA GLY A 168 -2.97 8.60 -19.49
C GLY A 168 -1.83 8.55 -20.52
N ALA A 169 -1.77 7.48 -21.31
CA ALA A 169 -0.71 7.28 -22.30
C ALA A 169 -0.91 8.12 -23.58
N ASP A 170 -2.11 8.62 -23.83
CA ASP A 170 -2.42 9.40 -25.03
C ASP A 170 -2.34 10.90 -24.78
N THR A 171 -1.49 11.58 -25.55
CA THR A 171 -1.38 13.05 -25.61
C THR A 171 -2.69 13.72 -26.05
N ASN A 172 -3.65 12.98 -26.61
CA ASN A 172 -5.01 13.45 -26.92
C ASN A 172 -6.05 13.13 -25.83
N SER A 173 -5.67 12.40 -24.78
CA SER A 173 -6.45 12.20 -23.55
C SER A 173 -6.00 13.12 -22.42
N GLU A 174 -5.33 14.22 -22.75
CA GLU A 174 -5.17 15.40 -21.88
C GLU A 174 -6.49 16.20 -21.74
N VAL A 175 -7.60 15.66 -22.27
CA VAL A 175 -8.93 16.11 -21.88
C VAL A 175 -9.13 15.66 -20.45
N TYR A 176 -9.01 16.61 -19.53
CA TYR A 176 -9.40 16.54 -18.13
C TYR A 176 -10.64 15.67 -17.92
N THR A 177 -10.45 14.35 -17.74
CA THR A 177 -11.42 13.55 -17.02
C THR A 177 -11.33 14.04 -15.58
N GLU A 178 -12.44 14.55 -15.06
CA GLU A 178 -12.53 14.90 -13.64
C GLU A 178 -12.01 13.73 -12.82
N ALA A 179 -11.10 14.01 -11.89
CA ALA A 179 -10.52 12.96 -11.05
C ALA A 179 -11.65 12.16 -10.39
N ILE A 180 -11.54 10.82 -10.43
CA ILE A 180 -12.52 9.93 -9.81
C ILE A 180 -12.92 10.42 -8.40
N ASP A 181 -14.23 10.51 -8.16
CA ASP A 181 -14.74 10.90 -6.85
C ASP A 181 -14.54 9.77 -5.83
N LEU A 182 -14.58 10.14 -4.54
CA LEU A 182 -14.28 9.21 -3.46
C LEU A 182 -15.30 8.06 -3.34
N ILE A 183 -16.56 8.27 -3.74
CA ILE A 183 -17.61 7.24 -3.69
C ILE A 183 -17.32 6.19 -4.76
N THR A 184 -17.09 6.61 -6.00
CA THR A 184 -16.71 5.71 -7.09
C THR A 184 -15.39 4.99 -6.79
N ALA A 185 -14.41 5.69 -6.22
CA ALA A 185 -13.17 5.07 -5.78
C ALA A 185 -13.40 4.00 -4.70
N ASN A 186 -14.33 4.23 -3.76
CA ASN A 186 -14.68 3.25 -2.73
C ASN A 186 -15.32 1.99 -3.31
N GLU A 187 -16.25 2.13 -4.25
CA GLU A 187 -16.86 0.99 -4.93
C GLU A 187 -15.81 0.14 -5.64
N ILE A 188 -14.91 0.76 -6.40
CA ILE A 188 -13.87 0.04 -7.15
C ILE A 188 -12.86 -0.63 -6.21
N ILE A 189 -12.42 0.05 -5.15
CA ILE A 189 -11.46 -0.52 -4.19
C ILE A 189 -12.05 -1.76 -3.51
N ASN A 190 -13.36 -1.79 -3.25
CA ASN A 190 -14.06 -2.93 -2.66
C ASN A 190 -14.21 -4.14 -3.60
N LEU A 191 -13.92 -3.99 -4.89
CA LEU A 191 -13.82 -5.13 -5.83
C LEU A 191 -12.52 -5.92 -5.64
N LEU A 192 -11.51 -5.35 -4.97
CA LEU A 192 -10.28 -6.07 -4.68
C LEU A 192 -10.55 -7.14 -3.60
N PRO A 193 -10.06 -8.37 -3.78
CA PRO A 193 -10.29 -9.42 -2.82
C PRO A 193 -9.53 -9.12 -1.53
N ARG A 194 -10.13 -9.54 -0.40
CA ARG A 194 -9.44 -9.56 0.89
C ARG A 194 -8.18 -10.41 0.76
N ILE A 195 -7.10 -9.97 1.40
CA ILE A 195 -5.89 -10.77 1.47
C ILE A 195 -6.10 -11.80 2.58
N GLU A 196 -6.05 -13.07 2.21
CA GLU A 196 -6.14 -14.18 3.17
C GLU A 196 -4.90 -14.22 4.08
N GLY A 197 -5.01 -14.81 5.27
CA GLY A 197 -3.90 -14.92 6.23
C GLY A 197 -4.23 -14.34 7.61
N SER A 198 -3.43 -14.70 8.62
CA SER A 198 -3.61 -14.20 9.99
C SER A 198 -2.81 -12.92 10.19
N PHE A 199 -3.52 -11.79 10.11
CA PHE A 199 -2.98 -10.46 10.39
C PHE A 199 -3.37 -10.09 11.82
N PRO A 200 -2.42 -9.94 12.75
CA PRO A 200 -2.77 -9.42 14.05
C PRO A 200 -3.18 -7.97 13.88
N ARG A 201 -4.28 -7.61 14.54
CA ARG A 201 -4.55 -6.20 14.85
C ARG A 201 -3.32 -5.66 15.59
N THR A 202 -3.02 -4.37 15.46
CA THR A 202 -1.79 -3.76 15.99
C THR A 202 -1.62 -3.82 17.52
N ALA A 203 -2.46 -4.59 18.22
CA ALA A 203 -2.28 -5.10 19.58
C ALA A 203 -1.94 -6.61 19.53
N ILE A 204 -0.65 -6.91 19.64
CA ILE A 204 0.00 -8.19 20.01
C ILE A 204 -0.86 -9.45 19.86
N VAL A 205 -0.74 -10.17 18.74
CA VAL A 205 -0.91 -11.65 18.67
C VAL A 205 -0.08 -12.21 17.50
N LYS A 206 0.27 -13.51 17.55
CA LYS A 206 1.03 -14.25 16.54
C LYS A 206 0.40 -14.13 15.13
N ALA A 207 1.24 -13.89 14.12
CA ALA A 207 0.87 -13.77 12.71
C ALA A 207 1.48 -14.89 11.86
N ASP A 208 0.70 -15.48 10.97
CA ASP A 208 1.12 -16.32 9.86
C ASP A 208 0.56 -15.77 8.53
N LEU A 209 1.47 -15.43 7.61
CA LEU A 209 1.25 -14.53 6.47
C LEU A 209 1.88 -14.99 5.16
N THR A 210 1.91 -16.29 4.90
CA THR A 210 2.35 -16.85 3.60
C THR A 210 1.49 -16.36 2.42
N SER A 211 0.25 -15.98 2.68
CA SER A 211 -0.79 -15.69 1.67
C SER A 211 -0.59 -14.40 0.86
N VAL A 212 -0.06 -13.30 1.41
CA VAL A 212 0.07 -11.98 0.71
C VAL A 212 0.96 -12.08 -0.53
N ILE A 213 2.03 -12.87 -0.44
CA ILE A 213 3.02 -13.01 -1.53
C ILE A 213 2.62 -14.15 -2.47
N CYS A 214 2.01 -15.23 -1.95
CA CYS A 214 1.37 -16.26 -2.79
C CYS A 214 0.25 -15.69 -3.65
N PHE A 215 -0.49 -14.68 -3.18
CA PHE A 215 -1.52 -14.00 -3.98
C PHE A 215 -0.94 -13.28 -5.22
N LEU A 216 0.32 -12.83 -5.15
CA LEU A 216 1.03 -12.28 -6.30
C LEU A 216 1.54 -13.37 -7.26
N SER A 217 1.67 -14.64 -6.83
CA SER A 217 2.15 -15.75 -7.66
C SER A 217 1.04 -16.57 -8.32
N THR A 218 -0.18 -16.59 -7.76
CA THR A 218 -1.35 -17.27 -8.36
C THR A 218 -1.96 -16.54 -9.57
N GLY A 219 -1.36 -15.43 -10.00
CA GLY A 219 -1.77 -14.64 -11.16
C GLY A 219 -1.28 -15.12 -12.53
N CYS A 220 -0.87 -16.39 -12.68
CA CYS A 220 -0.61 -16.99 -13.99
C CYS A 220 -1.40 -18.30 -14.10
N GLY A 221 -2.41 -18.33 -14.97
CA GLY A 221 -3.27 -19.49 -15.13
C GLY A 221 -2.49 -20.73 -15.57
N ARG A 222 -2.90 -21.87 -15.02
CA ARG A 222 -2.96 -23.11 -15.79
C ARG A 222 -4.36 -23.69 -15.65
N SER A 223 -5.15 -23.44 -16.69
CA SER A 223 -6.10 -24.41 -17.19
C SER A 223 -5.29 -25.58 -17.78
N LYS A 224 -5.34 -26.72 -17.11
CA LYS A 224 -5.54 -28.08 -17.62
C LYS A 224 -5.25 -29.05 -16.49
#